data_AF-A0A537ICQ4-F1
#
_entry.id   AF-A0A537ICQ4-F1
#
_cell.length_a   1.000
_cell.length_b   1.000
_cell.length_c   1.000
_cell.angle_alpha   90.00
_cell.angle_beta   90.00
_cell.angle_gamma   90.00
#
_symmetry.space_group_name_H-M   'P 1'
#
loop_
_entity.id
_entity.type
_entity.pdbx_description
1 polymer ?
#
loop_
_entity_poly.entity_id
_entity_poly.type
_entity_poly.pdbx_seq_one_letter_code
_entity_poly.pdbx_strand_id
1 'polypeptide(L)'
;MVPLQQVDSGTMALVVAGYEAQYPDPLTMNSGGALKIVKRRNEEWPGWVFCESQSGKRGWVPEKSIKIDGETAVAQQNYVAREVTVMEGEIVRIESVESGWAWVTNMTDATGWVPLKNLKIVE
;
A
#
# COMPACT_ATOMS: atom_id res chain seq x y z
N MET A 1 12.55 17.23 11.57
CA MET A 1 11.80 16.53 10.49
C MET A 1 12.22 15.08 10.49
N VAL A 2 11.40 14.22 11.09
CA VAL A 2 11.60 12.76 11.02
C VAL A 2 11.34 12.35 9.57
N PRO A 3 12.26 11.63 8.90
CA PRO A 3 12.00 11.10 7.57
C PRO A 3 10.77 10.20 7.64
N LEU A 4 9.80 10.37 6.74
CA LEU A 4 8.60 9.51 6.64
C LEU A 4 8.92 8.01 6.42
N GLN A 5 10.20 7.66 6.21
CA GLN A 5 10.69 6.28 6.12
C GLN A 5 11.04 5.67 7.50
N GLN A 6 11.01 6.46 8.58
CA GLN A 6 11.23 6.05 9.98
C GLN A 6 10.01 6.40 10.84
N VAL A 7 8.82 6.10 10.33
CA VAL A 7 7.58 6.29 11.09
C VAL A 7 7.39 5.07 11.98
N ASP A 8 7.44 5.27 13.29
CA ASP A 8 7.11 4.23 14.26
C ASP A 8 5.64 3.83 14.09
N SER A 9 5.35 2.53 14.17
CA SER A 9 3.97 2.03 14.19
C SER A 9 3.22 2.71 15.33
N GLY A 10 2.05 3.28 15.00
CA GLY A 10 1.25 4.05 15.93
C GLY A 10 1.37 5.57 15.80
N THR A 11 2.22 6.07 14.90
CA THR A 11 2.34 7.51 14.63
C THR A 11 1.03 8.07 14.07
N MET A 12 0.59 9.21 14.59
CA MET A 12 -0.61 9.90 14.10
C MET A 12 -0.26 10.86 12.96
N ALA A 13 -1.11 10.93 11.95
CA ALA A 13 -0.96 11.84 10.82
C ALA A 13 -2.29 12.52 10.47
N LEU A 14 -2.20 13.78 10.10
CA LEU A 14 -3.28 14.57 9.52
C LEU A 14 -3.31 14.33 8.00
N VAL A 15 -4.49 14.06 7.47
CA VAL A 15 -4.74 14.03 6.03
C VAL A 15 -4.79 15.46 5.52
N VAL A 16 -3.78 15.88 4.78
CA VAL A 16 -3.65 17.25 4.24
C VAL A 16 -4.23 17.39 2.82
N ALA A 17 -4.57 16.27 2.19
CA ALA A 17 -5.31 16.22 0.94
C ALA A 17 -6.08 14.89 0.89
N GLY A 18 -7.36 14.93 0.52
CA GLY A 18 -8.18 13.72 0.41
C GLY A 18 -7.62 12.69 -0.58
N TYR A 19 -7.90 11.42 -0.35
CA TYR A 19 -7.54 10.32 -1.23
C TYR A 19 -8.75 9.40 -1.41
N GLU A 20 -9.08 9.05 -2.65
CA GLU A 20 -10.15 8.12 -2.98
C GLU A 20 -9.54 6.79 -3.40
N ALA A 21 -9.98 5.69 -2.77
CA ALA A 21 -9.53 4.36 -3.13
C ALA A 21 -9.89 4.02 -4.58
N GLN A 22 -8.89 3.66 -5.38
CA GLN A 22 -9.07 3.43 -6.82
C GLN A 22 -9.44 1.99 -7.16
N TYR A 23 -9.22 1.06 -6.22
CA TYR A 23 -9.42 -0.37 -6.42
C TYR A 23 -10.38 -0.94 -5.36
N PRO A 24 -11.70 -0.93 -5.62
CA PRO A 24 -12.70 -1.39 -4.65
C PRO A 24 -12.67 -2.90 -4.40
N ASP A 25 -12.14 -3.67 -5.35
CA ASP A 25 -11.88 -5.11 -5.19
C ASP A 25 -10.36 -5.38 -5.21
N PRO A 26 -9.69 -5.25 -4.05
CA PRO A 26 -8.24 -5.28 -3.99
C PRO A 26 -7.68 -6.67 -4.29
N LEU A 27 -6.48 -6.69 -4.86
CA LEU A 27 -5.70 -7.92 -4.95
C LEU A 27 -5.37 -8.43 -3.55
N THR A 28 -5.74 -9.69 -3.29
CA THR A 28 -5.31 -10.43 -2.09
C THR A 28 -4.37 -11.54 -2.50
N MET A 29 -3.26 -11.66 -1.80
CA MET A 29 -2.31 -12.76 -1.96
C MET A 29 -2.06 -13.46 -0.63
N ASN A 30 -1.94 -14.78 -0.69
CA ASN A 30 -1.47 -15.62 0.41
C ASN A 30 -0.02 -16.02 0.12
N SER A 31 0.78 -16.24 1.17
CA SER A 31 2.14 -16.76 1.03
C SER A 31 2.15 -18.04 0.18
N GLY A 32 3.08 -18.14 -0.77
CA GLY A 32 3.17 -19.20 -1.77
C GLY A 32 2.23 -19.01 -2.99
N GLY A 33 1.32 -18.04 -2.97
CA GLY A 33 0.41 -17.78 -4.08
C GLY A 33 1.12 -17.24 -5.32
N ALA A 34 0.77 -17.76 -6.50
CA ALA A 34 1.31 -17.28 -7.76
C ALA A 34 0.57 -16.04 -8.27
N LEU A 35 1.34 -15.14 -8.90
CA LEU A 35 0.89 -13.87 -9.46
C LEU A 35 1.45 -13.72 -10.87
N LYS A 36 0.69 -13.05 -11.74
CA LYS A 36 1.18 -12.57 -13.03
C LYS A 36 1.62 -11.13 -12.89
N ILE A 37 2.78 -10.78 -13.44
CA ILE A 37 3.26 -9.39 -13.49
C ILE A 37 2.60 -8.70 -14.68
N VAL A 38 1.80 -7.66 -14.40
CA VAL A 38 1.14 -6.84 -15.42
C VAL A 38 1.97 -5.61 -15.75
N LYS A 39 2.57 -4.97 -14.74
CA LYS A 39 3.55 -3.87 -14.91
C LYS A 39 4.69 -4.00 -13.92
N ARG A 40 5.91 -3.81 -14.41
CA ARG A 40 7.13 -3.73 -13.58
C ARG A 40 7.17 -2.41 -12.82
N ARG A 41 8.00 -2.37 -11.77
CA ARG A 41 8.41 -1.12 -11.12
C ARG A 41 8.95 -0.13 -12.15
N ASN A 42 8.74 1.15 -11.90
CA ASN A 42 9.26 2.26 -12.71
C ASN A 42 9.77 3.38 -11.78
N GLU A 43 10.23 4.49 -12.34
CA GLU A 43 10.71 5.64 -11.55
C GLU A 43 9.62 6.26 -10.67
N GLU A 44 8.36 6.18 -11.09
CA GLU A 44 7.22 6.71 -10.35
C GLU A 44 6.89 5.86 -9.11
N TRP A 45 7.06 4.54 -9.22
CA TRP A 45 6.74 3.57 -8.18
C TRP A 45 7.86 2.52 -8.03
N PRO A 46 9.04 2.91 -7.51
CA PRO A 46 10.24 2.08 -7.56
C PRO A 46 10.16 0.81 -6.73
N GLY A 47 9.32 0.77 -5.68
CA GLY A 47 9.15 -0.41 -4.82
C GLY A 47 7.87 -1.20 -5.07
N TRP A 48 7.11 -0.87 -6.11
CA TRP A 48 5.82 -1.49 -6.38
C TRP A 48 5.79 -2.21 -7.72
N VAL A 49 5.11 -3.36 -7.75
CA VAL A 49 4.86 -4.14 -8.96
C VAL A 49 3.35 -4.29 -9.11
N PHE A 50 2.83 -4.02 -10.31
CA PHE A 50 1.40 -4.22 -10.58
C PHE A 50 1.18 -5.66 -11.00
N CYS A 51 0.43 -6.40 -10.19
CA CYS A 51 0.22 -7.83 -10.35
C CYS A 51 -1.25 -8.17 -10.58
N GLU A 52 -1.49 -9.37 -11.11
CA GLU A 52 -2.79 -10.01 -11.19
C GLU A 52 -2.74 -11.34 -10.43
N SER A 53 -3.71 -11.59 -9.54
CA SER A 53 -3.88 -12.86 -8.84
C SER A 53 -4.51 -13.92 -9.75
N GLN A 54 -4.45 -15.19 -9.34
CA GLN A 54 -5.16 -16.27 -10.03
C GLN A 54 -6.69 -16.06 -10.10
N SER A 55 -7.26 -15.26 -9.18
CA SER A 55 -8.66 -14.86 -9.19
C SER A 55 -8.98 -13.69 -10.12
N GLY A 56 -8.00 -13.20 -10.90
CA GLY A 56 -8.16 -12.10 -11.85
C GLY A 56 -8.16 -10.71 -11.20
N LYS A 57 -7.94 -10.60 -9.89
CA LYS A 57 -7.87 -9.32 -9.19
C LYS A 57 -6.51 -8.67 -9.41
N ARG A 58 -6.48 -7.35 -9.55
CA ARG A 58 -5.27 -6.59 -9.85
C ARG A 58 -4.98 -5.57 -8.77
N GLY A 59 -3.70 -5.31 -8.54
CA GLY A 59 -3.28 -4.33 -7.54
C GLY A 59 -1.77 -4.18 -7.45
N TRP A 60 -1.36 -3.11 -6.78
CA TRP A 60 0.04 -2.85 -6.49
C TRP A 60 0.50 -3.69 -5.31
N VAL A 61 1.62 -4.39 -5.51
CA VAL A 61 2.24 -5.26 -4.52
C VAL A 61 3.65 -4.75 -4.24
N PRO A 62 4.08 -4.65 -2.97
CA PRO A 62 5.46 -4.30 -2.66
C PRO A 62 6.39 -5.35 -3.26
N GLU A 63 7.43 -4.92 -3.98
CA GLU A 63 8.38 -5.84 -4.59
C GLU A 63 9.01 -6.76 -3.55
N LYS A 64 9.30 -6.24 -2.35
CA LYS A 64 9.87 -7.00 -1.24
C LYS A 64 8.98 -8.16 -0.76
N SER A 65 7.69 -8.14 -1.07
CA SER A 65 6.71 -9.14 -0.64
C SER A 65 6.54 -10.28 -1.65
N ILE A 66 7.24 -10.25 -2.79
CA ILE A 66 7.12 -11.25 -3.86
C ILE A 66 8.50 -11.69 -4.36
N LYS A 67 8.62 -12.92 -4.83
CA LYS A 67 9.77 -13.42 -5.57
C LYS A 67 9.42 -13.45 -7.05
N ILE A 68 10.11 -12.63 -7.83
CA ILE A 68 9.90 -12.51 -9.28
C ILE A 68 10.62 -13.66 -9.99
N ASP A 69 9.94 -14.27 -10.96
CA ASP A 69 10.50 -15.25 -11.89
C ASP A 69 9.91 -15.02 -13.29
N GLY A 70 10.72 -14.44 -14.19
CA GLY A 70 10.25 -14.01 -15.51
C GLY A 70 9.02 -13.10 -15.38
N GLU A 71 7.96 -13.37 -16.14
CA GLU A 71 6.70 -12.62 -16.15
C GLU A 71 5.75 -12.98 -15.00
N THR A 72 6.19 -13.84 -14.08
CA THR A 72 5.42 -14.31 -12.93
C THR A 72 6.11 -13.92 -11.62
N ALA A 73 5.37 -14.06 -10.53
CA ALA A 73 5.92 -13.92 -9.19
C ALA A 73 5.22 -14.85 -8.20
N VAL A 74 5.89 -15.15 -7.09
CA VAL A 74 5.36 -15.93 -5.98
C VAL A 74 5.34 -15.06 -4.72
N ALA A 75 4.18 -14.90 -4.11
CA ALA A 75 4.03 -14.18 -2.85
C ALA A 75 4.86 -14.84 -1.74
N GLN A 76 5.67 -14.03 -1.04
CA GLN A 76 6.47 -14.49 0.09
C GLN A 76 5.70 -14.39 1.41
N GLN A 77 4.64 -13.59 1.44
CA GLN A 77 3.81 -13.32 2.62
C GLN A 77 2.36 -13.04 2.22
N ASN A 78 1.47 -13.07 3.21
CA ASN A 78 0.10 -12.60 3.03
C ASN A 78 0.10 -11.08 2.83
N TYR A 79 -0.76 -10.58 1.95
CA TYR A 79 -0.88 -9.16 1.66
C TYR A 79 -2.20 -8.86 0.94
N VAL A 80 -2.68 -7.63 1.12
CA VAL A 80 -3.82 -7.10 0.39
C VAL A 80 -3.48 -5.70 -0.13
N ALA A 81 -3.70 -5.47 -1.42
CA ALA A 81 -3.52 -4.18 -2.08
C ALA A 81 -4.71 -3.24 -1.81
N ARG A 82 -5.20 -3.22 -0.56
CA ARG A 82 -6.36 -2.42 -0.18
C ARG A 82 -5.94 -0.98 0.04
N GLU A 83 -6.67 -0.09 -0.59
CA GLU A 83 -6.63 1.34 -0.35
C GLU A 83 -7.80 1.74 0.55
N VAL A 84 -7.66 2.87 1.25
CA VAL A 84 -8.74 3.43 2.08
C VAL A 84 -9.01 4.87 1.66
N THR A 85 -10.27 5.20 1.46
CA THR A 85 -10.68 6.58 1.19
C THR A 85 -10.56 7.39 2.47
N VAL A 86 -9.89 8.54 2.39
CA VAL A 86 -9.71 9.48 3.50
C VAL A 86 -10.04 10.90 3.07
N MET A 87 -10.54 11.69 4.01
CA MET A 87 -10.92 13.09 3.75
C MET A 87 -9.87 14.05 4.31
N GLU A 88 -9.68 15.19 3.65
CA GLU A 88 -8.84 16.26 4.20
C GLU A 88 -9.34 16.69 5.58
N GLY A 89 -8.41 16.84 6.53
CA GLY A 89 -8.70 17.13 7.93
C GLY A 89 -8.86 15.90 8.83
N GLU A 90 -8.96 14.70 8.26
CA GLU A 90 -9.04 13.45 9.02
C GLU A 90 -7.71 13.13 9.72
N ILE A 91 -7.78 12.52 10.91
CA ILE A 91 -6.62 11.97 11.60
C ILE A 91 -6.58 10.45 11.36
N VAL A 92 -5.41 9.95 10.96
CA VAL A 92 -5.17 8.53 10.75
C VAL A 92 -3.95 8.07 11.54
N ARG A 93 -3.90 6.79 11.88
CA ARG A 93 -2.74 6.14 12.51
C ARG A 93 -1.94 5.40 11.46
N ILE A 94 -0.65 5.69 11.33
CA ILE A 94 0.26 4.99 10.43
C ILE A 94 0.75 3.72 11.11
N GLU A 95 0.55 2.58 10.46
CA GLU A 95 1.03 1.28 10.95
C GLU A 95 2.32 0.84 10.26
N SER A 96 2.46 1.18 8.97
CA SER A 96 3.68 0.91 8.21
C SER A 96 3.80 1.85 7.02
N VAL A 97 5.02 1.97 6.49
CA VAL A 97 5.33 2.75 5.29
C VAL A 97 6.04 1.87 4.29
N GLU A 98 5.68 2.01 3.02
CA GLU A 98 6.31 1.32 1.91
C GLU A 98 6.37 2.24 0.70
N SER A 99 7.58 2.53 0.23
CA SER A 99 7.84 3.13 -1.09
C SER A 99 6.86 4.25 -1.50
N GLY A 100 6.70 5.25 -0.63
CA GLY A 100 5.85 6.43 -0.88
C GLY A 100 4.39 6.32 -0.39
N TRP A 101 3.99 5.20 0.21
CA TRP A 101 2.65 4.97 0.75
C TRP A 101 2.70 4.57 2.22
N ALA A 102 1.66 4.93 2.97
CA ALA A 102 1.45 4.49 4.34
C ALA A 102 0.25 3.55 4.41
N TRP A 103 0.40 2.43 5.10
CA TRP A 103 -0.72 1.63 5.56
C TRP A 103 -1.26 2.28 6.82
N VAL A 104 -2.48 2.77 6.76
CA VAL A 104 -3.09 3.53 7.85
C VAL A 104 -4.32 2.83 8.41
N THR A 105 -4.65 3.17 9.65
CA THR A 105 -5.95 2.92 10.27
C THR A 105 -6.64 4.26 10.49
N ASN A 106 -7.84 4.42 9.94
CA ASN A 106 -8.63 5.65 10.09
C ASN A 106 -9.52 5.61 11.35
N MET A 107 -10.26 6.69 11.63
CA MET A 107 -11.09 6.78 12.85
C MET A 107 -12.33 5.85 12.86
N THR A 108 -12.65 5.22 11.71
CA THR A 108 -13.71 4.23 11.60
C THR A 108 -13.17 2.80 11.58
N ASP A 109 -11.92 2.59 12.03
CA ASP A 109 -11.17 1.33 12.00
C ASP A 109 -10.99 0.71 10.60
N ALA A 110 -11.21 1.49 9.54
CA ALA A 110 -10.89 1.09 8.18
C ALA A 110 -9.38 1.20 7.97
N THR A 111 -8.79 0.21 7.31
CA THR A 111 -7.35 0.13 7.08
C THR A 111 -6.99 -0.01 5.62
N GLY A 112 -5.93 0.66 5.17
CA GLY A 112 -5.51 0.59 3.77
C GLY A 112 -4.35 1.53 3.45
N TRP A 113 -3.87 1.44 2.21
CA TRP A 113 -2.83 2.32 1.69
C TRP A 113 -3.37 3.71 1.36
N VAL A 114 -2.61 4.73 1.77
CA VAL A 114 -2.77 6.15 1.41
C VAL A 114 -1.41 6.70 1.00
N PRO A 115 -1.29 7.53 -0.05
CA PRO A 115 -0.02 8.12 -0.43
C PRO A 115 0.56 9.00 0.67
N LEU A 116 1.86 8.91 0.95
CA LEU A 116 2.51 9.74 1.97
C LEU A 116 2.38 11.24 1.71
N LYS A 117 2.32 11.65 0.43
CA LYS A 117 2.12 13.05 0.03
C LYS A 117 0.78 13.63 0.51
N ASN A 118 -0.18 12.78 0.85
CA ASN A 118 -1.49 13.16 1.38
C ASN A 118 -1.48 13.28 2.92
N LEU A 119 -0.37 12.94 3.58
CA LEU A 119 -0.26 12.84 5.04
C LEU A 119 0.78 13.81 5.59
N LYS A 120 0.50 14.34 6.79
CA LYS A 120 1.45 15.11 7.59
C LYS A 120 1.48 14.55 9.01
N ILE A 121 2.63 14.09 9.48
CA ILE A 121 2.80 13.59 10.85
C ILE A 121 2.38 14.69 11.84
N VAL A 122 1.61 14.28 12.85
CA VAL A 122 1.28 15.09 14.02
C VAL A 122 2.31 14.77 15.09
N GLU A 123 3.10 15.77 15.50
CA GLU A 123 4.03 15.69 16.64
C GLU A 123 3.28 15.89 17.97
#